data_AF-A0A0S8EM29-F1
#
_entry.id   AF-A0A0S8EM29-F1
#
_cell.length_a   1.000
_cell.length_b   1.000
_cell.length_c   1.000
_cell.angle_alpha   90.00
_cell.angle_beta   90.00
_cell.angle_gamma   90.00
#
_symmetry.space_group_name_H-M   'P 1'
#
loop_
_entity.id
_entity.type
_entity.pdbx_description
1 polymer ?
#
loop_
_entity_poly.entity_id
_entity_poly.type
_entity_poly.pdbx_seq_one_letter_code
_entity_poly.pdbx_strand_id
1 'polypeptide(L)'
;MLKEPLFHFLILGLLIYGGYAWLHRGDAPDEEQTIRVGPGELGWLRTSFETRWQRGPTPAELQGLVDEYVRETVLYREALTMGLDQNDIIVRRRLAQKLEFLIEDLAEVSTPTDEELEAYFEAHRASYREPDRITFSHVFLDPDRRGEAALEDASEIRATLEAQADPTQGVSDFGDPFMLQSYYPERTEAEIAKLFGRDFGARIAELGEGRWHGPVLSGYGVHLVYVHEIQSFPQPTFGDFREQVKDDWTAAKRQELNDEYVTRLLEKYEVVIEEPA
;
A
#
# COMPACT_ATOMS: atom_id res chain seq x y z
N MET A 1 60.28 36.16 -15.12
CA MET A 1 60.63 35.33 -13.94
C MET A 1 60.57 36.14 -12.63
N LEU A 2 61.63 36.86 -12.19
CA LEU A 2 61.63 37.58 -10.88
C LEU A 2 60.83 38.91 -10.82
N LYS A 3 60.10 39.30 -11.87
CA LYS A 3 59.27 40.52 -11.92
C LYS A 3 57.79 40.26 -12.21
N GLU A 4 57.38 38.98 -12.32
CA GLU A 4 56.00 38.63 -12.60
C GLU A 4 55.17 38.55 -11.31
N PRO A 5 54.05 39.28 -11.20
CA PRO A 5 53.20 39.27 -10.01
C PRO A 5 52.69 37.86 -9.65
N LEU A 6 52.43 37.04 -10.66
CA LEU A 6 51.94 35.66 -10.50
C LEU A 6 52.94 34.78 -9.74
N PHE A 7 54.24 34.93 -10.02
CA PHE A 7 55.29 34.16 -9.37
C PHE A 7 55.41 34.50 -7.88
N HIS A 8 55.25 35.78 -7.54
CA HIS A 8 55.23 36.23 -6.14
C HIS A 8 53.99 35.70 -5.41
N PHE A 9 52.83 35.70 -6.07
CA PHE A 9 51.60 35.15 -5.51
C PHE A 9 51.71 33.63 -5.25
N LEU A 10 52.33 32.89 -6.18
CA LEU A 10 52.59 31.45 -6.01
C LEU A 10 53.53 31.16 -4.84
N ILE A 11 54.62 31.93 -4.70
CA ILE A 11 55.54 31.77 -3.57
C ILE A 11 54.86 32.16 -2.25
N LEU A 12 54.11 33.25 -2.22
CA LEU A 12 53.39 33.68 -1.02
C LEU A 12 52.34 32.64 -0.63
N GLY A 13 51.60 32.10 -1.60
CA GLY A 13 50.65 31.01 -1.40
C GLY A 13 51.33 29.74 -0.88
N LEU A 14 52.49 29.37 -1.43
CA LEU A 14 53.28 28.23 -0.95
C LEU A 14 53.78 28.44 0.48
N LEU A 15 54.21 29.66 0.83
CA LEU A 15 54.69 30.00 2.16
C LEU A 15 53.55 30.03 3.19
N ILE A 16 52.39 30.58 2.82
CA ILE A 16 51.20 30.60 3.68
C ILE A 16 50.70 29.16 3.87
N TYR A 17 50.60 28.37 2.81
CA TYR A 17 50.18 26.97 2.88
C TYR A 17 51.18 26.11 3.67
N GLY A 18 52.49 26.30 3.44
CA GLY A 18 53.55 25.61 4.18
C GLY A 18 53.59 25.99 5.66
N GLY A 19 53.38 27.28 5.98
CA GLY A 19 53.25 27.77 7.35
C GLY A 19 51.99 27.25 8.04
N TYR A 20 50.86 27.23 7.33
CA TYR A 20 49.60 26.64 7.79
C TYR A 20 49.77 25.15 8.09
N ALA A 21 50.35 24.38 7.17
CA ALA A 21 50.61 22.95 7.33
C ALA A 21 51.64 22.64 8.43
N TRP A 22 52.54 23.57 8.74
CA TRP A 22 53.52 23.44 9.81
C TRP A 22 52.94 23.81 11.19
N LEU A 23 52.09 24.83 11.27
CA LEU A 23 51.38 25.19 12.51
C LEU A 23 50.32 24.14 12.88
N HIS A 24 49.60 23.61 11.88
CA HIS A 24 48.52 22.62 12.08
C HIS A 24 49.00 21.17 11.92
N ARG A 25 50.31 20.93 12.03
CA ARG A 25 50.91 19.58 11.88
C ARG A 25 50.51 18.59 13.00
N GLY A 26 49.73 19.05 13.98
CA GLY A 26 49.14 18.25 15.06
C GLY A 26 47.64 18.48 15.28
N ASP A 27 47.00 19.35 14.50
CA ASP A 27 45.57 19.69 14.65
C ASP A 27 44.78 19.18 13.43
N ALA A 28 44.42 17.89 13.51
CA ALA A 28 43.49 17.05 12.72
C ALA A 28 44.19 15.84 12.07
N PRO A 29 43.85 14.56 12.42
CA PRO A 29 42.50 14.05 12.76
C PRO A 29 42.47 13.00 13.89
N ASP A 30 42.46 13.38 15.17
CA ASP A 30 42.26 12.39 16.26
C ASP A 30 40.76 12.18 16.58
N GLU A 31 39.90 13.14 16.23
CA GLU A 31 38.45 13.04 16.42
C GLU A 31 37.77 12.12 15.40
N GLU A 32 38.27 12.03 14.16
CA GLU A 32 37.69 11.15 13.12
C GLU A 32 38.00 9.67 13.36
N GLN A 33 39.16 9.35 13.95
CA GLN A 33 39.58 7.97 14.22
C GLN A 33 39.10 7.45 15.59
N THR A 34 38.62 8.33 16.46
CA THR A 34 38.08 7.94 17.76
C THR A 34 36.60 7.55 17.63
N ILE A 35 36.24 6.37 18.14
CA ILE A 35 34.84 5.96 18.34
C ILE A 35 34.48 6.24 19.79
N ARG A 36 33.63 7.24 20.02
CA ARG A 36 33.13 7.58 21.35
C ARG A 36 31.75 6.96 21.53
N VAL A 37 31.62 6.06 22.50
CA VAL A 37 30.33 5.53 22.94
C VAL A 37 29.87 6.39 24.12
N GLY A 38 28.98 7.35 23.84
CA GLY A 38 28.52 8.33 24.80
C GLY A 38 27.34 7.83 25.65
N PRO A 39 26.87 8.66 26.59
CA PRO A 39 25.72 8.32 27.44
C PRO A 39 24.43 8.06 26.64
N GLY A 40 24.25 8.70 25.48
CA GLY A 40 23.09 8.51 24.61
C GLY A 40 23.08 7.13 23.97
N GLU A 41 24.21 6.71 23.39
CA GLU A 41 24.38 5.39 22.78
C GLU A 41 24.22 4.29 23.83
N LEU A 42 24.83 4.45 25.01
CA LEU A 42 24.67 3.52 26.13
C LEU A 42 23.21 3.43 26.61
N GLY A 43 22.50 4.55 26.63
CA GLY A 43 21.07 4.59 26.94
C GLY A 43 20.26 3.79 25.93
N TRP A 44 20.46 4.04 24.64
CA TRP A 44 19.77 3.33 23.56
C TRP A 44 20.04 1.81 23.57
N LEU A 45 21.29 1.39 23.80
CA LEU A 45 21.65 -0.03 23.91
C LEU A 45 20.93 -0.72 25.07
N ARG A 46 20.83 -0.06 26.22
CA ARG A 46 20.10 -0.58 27.38
C ARG A 46 18.60 -0.67 27.11
N THR A 47 17.99 0.41 26.61
CA THR A 47 16.56 0.44 26.30
C THR A 47 16.21 -0.62 25.25
N SER A 48 17.01 -0.77 24.20
CA SER A 48 16.80 -1.79 23.16
C SER A 48 16.87 -3.21 23.72
N PHE A 49 17.79 -3.47 24.64
CA PHE A 49 17.87 -4.76 25.33
C PHE A 49 16.65 -5.00 26.24
N GLU A 50 16.25 -3.99 27.00
CA GLU A 50 15.08 -4.05 27.90
C GLU A 50 13.79 -4.29 27.13
N THR A 51 13.56 -3.60 26.01
CA THR A 51 12.37 -3.83 25.16
C THR A 51 12.30 -5.29 24.68
N ARG A 52 13.44 -5.86 24.30
CA ARG A 52 13.50 -7.23 23.78
C ARG A 52 13.38 -8.31 24.86
N TRP A 53 14.03 -8.12 26.01
CA TRP A 53 14.18 -9.14 27.05
C TRP A 53 13.37 -8.88 28.32
N GLN A 54 12.67 -7.75 28.39
CA GLN A 54 11.86 -7.30 29.53
C GLN A 54 12.64 -7.26 30.86
N ARG A 55 13.96 -7.06 30.78
CA ARG A 55 14.88 -6.86 31.90
C ARG A 55 16.10 -6.06 31.46
N GLY A 56 16.80 -5.44 32.40
CA GLY A 56 18.08 -4.79 32.14
C GLY A 56 19.20 -5.78 31.76
N PRO A 57 20.21 -5.35 30.98
CA PRO A 57 21.37 -6.16 30.68
C PRO A 57 22.29 -6.30 31.89
N THR A 58 22.92 -7.48 32.03
CA THR A 58 24.05 -7.66 32.95
C THR A 58 25.28 -6.90 32.45
N PRO A 59 26.31 -6.67 33.28
CA PRO A 59 27.53 -5.99 32.84
C PRO A 59 28.22 -6.65 31.64
N ALA A 60 28.23 -7.99 31.58
CA ALA A 60 28.82 -8.73 30.47
C ALA A 60 27.98 -8.61 29.18
N GLU A 61 26.65 -8.65 29.30
CA GLU A 61 25.75 -8.43 28.14
C GLU A 61 25.85 -7.00 27.61
N LEU A 62 25.90 -6.01 28.52
CA LEU A 62 26.09 -4.62 28.13
C LEU A 62 27.43 -4.41 27.42
N GLN A 63 28.51 -5.05 27.91
CA GLN A 63 29.80 -5.01 27.23
C GLN A 63 29.71 -5.60 25.82
N GLY A 64 29.04 -6.75 25.65
CA GLY A 64 28.84 -7.35 24.33
C GLY A 64 28.04 -6.46 23.37
N LEU A 65 27.03 -5.74 23.87
CA LEU A 65 26.29 -4.75 23.07
C LEU A 65 27.17 -3.57 22.63
N VAL A 66 28.05 -3.10 23.53
CA VAL A 66 29.01 -2.03 23.21
C VAL A 66 30.02 -2.51 22.18
N ASP A 67 30.56 -3.73 22.33
CA ASP A 67 31.54 -4.30 21.40
C ASP A 67 30.94 -4.45 19.99
N GLU A 68 29.69 -4.93 19.88
CA GLU A 68 28.99 -5.02 18.59
C GLU A 68 28.72 -3.64 17.99
N TYR A 69 28.27 -2.66 18.79
CA TYR A 69 28.06 -1.28 18.33
C TYR A 69 29.35 -0.66 17.78
N VAL A 70 30.48 -0.85 18.48
CA VAL A 70 31.79 -0.36 18.02
C VAL A 70 32.18 -1.06 16.72
N ARG A 71 32.00 -2.39 16.63
CA ARG A 71 32.27 -3.16 15.42
C ARG A 71 31.45 -2.67 14.24
N GLU A 72 30.15 -2.49 14.41
CA GLU A 72 29.25 -1.93 13.39
C GLU A 72 29.71 -0.54 12.96
N THR A 73 30.07 0.32 13.91
CA THR A 73 30.55 1.69 13.64
C THR A 73 31.84 1.70 12.82
N VAL A 74 32.80 0.84 13.13
CA VAL A 74 34.05 0.70 12.36
C VAL A 74 33.73 0.30 10.92
N LEU A 75 32.92 -0.75 10.74
CA LEU A 75 32.57 -1.26 9.42
C LEU A 75 31.77 -0.24 8.60
N TYR A 76 30.85 0.48 9.24
CA TYR A 76 30.08 1.55 8.60
C TYR A 76 30.98 2.69 8.11
N ARG A 77 31.89 3.19 8.96
CA ARG A 77 32.84 4.24 8.58
C ARG A 77 33.73 3.80 7.41
N GLU A 78 34.23 2.58 7.44
CA GLU A 78 35.06 2.04 6.36
C GLU A 78 34.25 1.88 5.06
N ALA A 79 33.00 1.40 5.14
CA ALA A 79 32.11 1.26 3.99
C ALA A 79 31.84 2.61 3.29
N LEU A 80 31.69 3.70 4.07
CA LEU A 80 31.57 5.06 3.52
C LEU A 80 32.87 5.55 2.89
N THR A 81 34.03 5.29 3.52
CA THR A 81 35.34 5.61 2.94
C THR A 81 35.56 4.91 1.59
N MET A 82 35.06 3.67 1.47
CA MET A 82 35.07 2.88 0.24
C MET A 82 33.98 3.31 -0.77
N GLY A 83 33.06 4.21 -0.40
CA GLY A 83 31.95 4.65 -1.24
C GLY A 83 30.91 3.57 -1.55
N LEU A 84 30.76 2.56 -0.67
CA LEU A 84 29.82 1.44 -0.89
C LEU A 84 28.34 1.87 -0.85
N ASP A 85 28.05 3.08 -0.36
CA ASP A 85 26.74 3.72 -0.39
C ASP A 85 26.42 4.38 -1.75
N GLN A 86 27.44 4.67 -2.56
CA GLN A 86 27.29 5.41 -3.81
C GLN A 86 26.72 4.51 -4.91
N ASN A 87 25.66 4.99 -5.58
CA ASN A 87 24.96 4.26 -6.65
C ASN A 87 24.35 2.91 -6.24
N ASP A 88 24.24 2.62 -4.94
CA ASP A 88 23.53 1.44 -4.45
C ASP A 88 22.02 1.72 -4.36
N ILE A 89 21.23 0.93 -5.10
CA ILE A 89 19.77 1.12 -5.18
C ILE A 89 19.06 0.79 -3.86
N ILE A 90 19.62 -0.12 -3.06
CA ILE A 90 19.06 -0.54 -1.77
C ILE A 90 19.28 0.59 -0.75
N VAL A 91 20.51 1.13 -0.68
CA VAL A 91 20.83 2.27 0.19
C VAL A 91 20.00 3.48 -0.18
N ARG A 92 19.94 3.83 -1.48
CA ARG A 92 19.12 4.95 -1.97
C ARG A 92 17.65 4.82 -1.58
N ARG A 93 17.03 3.65 -1.84
CA ARG A 93 15.63 3.41 -1.48
C ARG A 93 15.41 3.46 0.03
N ARG A 94 16.32 2.91 0.82
CA ARG A 94 16.20 2.91 2.28
C ARG A 94 16.29 4.32 2.86
N LEU A 95 17.16 5.18 2.32
CA LEU A 95 17.25 6.58 2.74
C LEU A 95 15.99 7.37 2.36
N ALA A 96 15.45 7.15 1.16
CA ALA A 96 14.18 7.76 0.74
C ALA A 96 13.03 7.35 1.68
N GLN A 97 12.89 6.06 1.97
CA GLN A 97 11.89 5.55 2.91
C GLN A 97 12.06 6.10 4.34
N LYS A 98 13.31 6.21 4.82
CA LYS A 98 13.57 6.81 6.14
C LYS A 98 13.16 8.28 6.17
N LEU A 99 13.40 9.02 5.09
CA LEU A 99 12.99 10.41 5.00
C LEU A 99 11.47 10.53 4.93
N GLU A 100 10.80 9.72 4.10
CA GLU A 100 9.33 9.63 4.04
C GLU A 100 8.76 9.40 5.44
N PHE A 101 9.24 8.38 6.16
CA PHE A 101 8.82 8.07 7.54
C PHE A 101 8.98 9.26 8.51
N LEU A 102 10.12 9.98 8.44
CA LEU A 102 10.34 11.16 9.28
C LEU A 102 9.36 12.29 8.95
N ILE A 103 8.98 12.46 7.68
CA ILE A 103 7.99 13.46 7.28
C ILE A 103 6.60 13.07 7.82
N GLU A 104 6.25 11.78 7.77
CA GLU A 104 4.95 11.31 8.28
C GLU A 104 4.77 11.58 9.79
N ASP A 105 5.85 11.46 10.56
CA ASP A 105 5.85 11.68 12.01
C ASP A 105 5.86 13.18 12.38
N LEU A 106 6.45 14.02 11.50
CA LEU A 106 6.46 15.48 11.66
C LEU A 106 5.17 16.16 11.18
N ALA A 107 4.35 15.47 10.37
CA ALA A 107 3.07 15.96 9.93
C ALA A 107 2.10 15.99 11.14
N GLU A 108 2.08 17.12 11.85
CA GLU A 108 1.05 17.41 12.84
C GLU A 108 -0.30 17.52 12.12
N VAL A 109 -1.02 16.40 12.09
CA VAL A 109 -2.41 16.39 11.64
C VAL A 109 -3.24 17.08 12.71
N SER A 110 -3.83 18.23 12.38
CA SER A 110 -4.75 18.93 13.26
C SER A 110 -5.88 18.00 13.68
N THR A 111 -6.39 18.16 14.90
CA THR A 111 -7.57 17.40 15.33
C THR A 111 -8.74 17.74 14.39
N PRO A 112 -9.35 16.74 13.72
CA PRO A 112 -10.44 17.00 12.80
C PRO A 112 -11.66 17.55 13.54
N THR A 113 -12.36 18.46 12.87
CA THR A 113 -13.68 18.92 13.27
C THR A 113 -14.75 17.90 12.89
N ASP A 114 -15.90 17.91 13.58
CA ASP A 114 -17.01 17.02 13.23
C ASP A 114 -17.50 17.25 11.79
N GLU A 115 -17.47 18.51 11.31
CA GLU A 115 -17.84 18.87 9.94
C GLU A 115 -16.92 18.21 8.88
N GLU A 116 -15.62 18.15 9.14
CA GLU A 116 -14.64 17.47 8.26
C GLU A 116 -14.86 15.96 8.25
N LEU A 117 -15.18 15.36 9.40
CA LEU A 117 -15.45 13.93 9.50
C LEU A 117 -16.77 13.55 8.82
N GLU A 118 -17.81 14.35 8.97
CA GLU A 118 -19.09 14.14 8.27
C GLU A 118 -18.91 14.27 6.75
N ALA A 119 -18.19 15.31 6.27
CA ALA A 119 -17.91 15.47 4.86
C ALA A 119 -17.09 14.30 4.29
N TYR A 120 -16.10 13.82 5.04
CA TYR A 120 -15.31 12.66 4.66
C TYR A 120 -16.14 11.38 4.63
N PHE A 121 -16.99 11.17 5.63
CA PHE A 121 -17.90 10.02 5.69
C PHE A 121 -18.85 10.01 4.49
N GLU A 122 -19.48 11.14 4.14
CA GLU A 122 -20.39 11.18 3.00
C GLU A 122 -19.66 10.95 1.67
N ALA A 123 -18.44 11.49 1.51
CA ALA A 123 -17.62 11.24 0.32
C ALA A 123 -17.18 9.77 0.19
N HIS A 124 -17.02 9.05 1.30
CA HIS A 124 -16.52 7.67 1.35
C HIS A 124 -17.56 6.68 1.87
N ARG A 125 -18.85 7.04 1.85
CA ARG A 125 -19.92 6.29 2.50
C ARG A 125 -20.01 4.83 2.05
N ALA A 126 -19.72 4.59 0.77
CA ALA A 126 -19.71 3.26 0.18
C ALA A 126 -18.65 2.33 0.82
N SER A 127 -17.52 2.88 1.29
CA SER A 127 -16.45 2.11 1.95
C SER A 127 -16.83 1.61 3.35
N TYR A 128 -17.83 2.25 3.98
CA TYR A 128 -18.33 1.90 5.31
C TYR A 128 -19.56 0.97 5.27
N ARG A 129 -20.10 0.71 4.08
CA ARG A 129 -21.27 -0.15 3.92
C ARG A 129 -20.85 -1.60 3.79
N GLU A 130 -21.50 -2.48 4.55
CA GLU A 130 -21.39 -3.92 4.27
C GLU A 130 -22.09 -4.25 2.95
N PRO A 131 -21.43 -4.92 1.98
CA PRO A 131 -22.04 -5.23 0.70
C PRO A 131 -23.20 -6.22 0.85
N ASP A 132 -24.27 -5.99 0.10
CA ASP A 132 -25.40 -6.92 0.04
C ASP A 132 -24.95 -8.30 -0.47
N ARG A 133 -25.57 -9.36 0.07
CA ARG A 133 -25.25 -10.74 -0.25
C ARG A 133 -26.42 -11.41 -0.95
N ILE A 134 -26.11 -12.12 -2.03
CA ILE A 134 -27.10 -12.74 -2.91
C ILE A 134 -26.86 -14.24 -2.92
N THR A 135 -27.92 -14.99 -2.63
CA THR A 135 -27.95 -16.44 -2.83
C THR A 135 -28.70 -16.72 -4.11
N PHE A 136 -28.05 -17.37 -5.08
CA PHE A 136 -28.68 -17.66 -6.37
C PHE A 136 -28.30 -19.04 -6.91
N SER A 137 -29.20 -19.59 -7.72
CA SER A 137 -28.94 -20.70 -8.63
C SER A 137 -28.92 -20.22 -10.06
N HIS A 138 -28.26 -20.96 -10.94
CA HIS A 138 -28.34 -20.67 -12.37
C HIS A 138 -28.39 -21.92 -13.24
N VAL A 139 -28.99 -21.76 -14.42
CA VAL A 139 -28.94 -22.69 -15.54
C VAL A 139 -28.01 -22.08 -16.58
N PHE A 140 -26.99 -22.83 -16.98
CA PHE A 140 -26.05 -22.40 -18.02
C PHE A 140 -26.48 -22.95 -19.38
N LEU A 141 -26.38 -22.12 -20.41
CA LEU A 141 -26.59 -22.47 -21.80
C LEU A 141 -25.32 -22.11 -22.58
N ASP A 142 -24.71 -23.14 -23.17
CA ASP A 142 -23.44 -23.04 -23.88
C ASP A 142 -23.67 -22.54 -25.32
N PRO A 143 -23.25 -21.32 -25.66
CA PRO A 143 -23.45 -20.76 -26.99
C PRO A 143 -22.70 -21.55 -28.07
N ASP A 144 -21.60 -22.24 -27.76
CA ASP A 144 -20.86 -23.04 -28.74
C ASP A 144 -21.63 -24.32 -29.10
N ARG A 145 -22.45 -24.83 -28.18
CA ARG A 145 -23.30 -26.02 -28.40
C ARG A 145 -24.64 -25.68 -29.04
N ARG A 146 -25.23 -24.56 -28.66
CA ARG A 146 -26.59 -24.15 -29.05
C ARG A 146 -26.62 -23.15 -30.21
N GLY A 147 -25.50 -22.50 -30.50
CA GLY A 147 -25.41 -21.50 -31.57
C GLY A 147 -26.34 -20.31 -31.34
N GLU A 148 -26.92 -19.79 -32.42
CA GLU A 148 -27.80 -18.61 -32.39
C GLU A 148 -29.09 -18.83 -31.57
N ALA A 149 -29.50 -20.09 -31.35
CA ALA A 149 -30.71 -20.43 -30.60
C ALA A 149 -30.54 -20.28 -29.07
N ALA A 150 -29.32 -20.09 -28.55
CA ALA A 150 -29.06 -20.10 -27.11
C ALA A 150 -29.92 -19.10 -26.30
N LEU A 151 -30.24 -17.94 -26.88
CA LEU A 151 -31.11 -16.93 -26.23
C LEU A 151 -32.60 -17.29 -26.27
N GLU A 152 -33.04 -17.91 -27.36
CA GLU A 152 -34.43 -18.39 -27.52
C GLU A 152 -34.67 -19.60 -26.61
N ASP A 153 -33.76 -20.58 -26.62
CA ASP A 153 -33.72 -21.73 -25.72
C ASP A 153 -33.79 -21.29 -24.25
N ALA A 154 -33.00 -20.28 -23.87
CA ALA A 154 -33.02 -19.74 -22.51
C ALA A 154 -34.42 -19.21 -22.14
N SER A 155 -35.10 -18.56 -23.06
CA SER A 155 -36.44 -18.02 -22.81
C SER A 155 -37.49 -19.14 -22.66
N GLU A 156 -37.41 -20.19 -23.47
CA GLU A 156 -38.29 -21.37 -23.38
C GLU A 156 -38.06 -22.18 -22.10
N ILE A 157 -36.79 -22.39 -21.75
CA ILE A 157 -36.39 -23.07 -20.51
C ILE A 157 -36.88 -22.27 -19.30
N ARG A 158 -36.74 -20.94 -19.31
CA ARG A 158 -37.24 -20.08 -18.23
C ARG A 158 -38.74 -20.23 -18.03
N ALA A 159 -39.51 -20.19 -19.13
CA ALA A 159 -40.96 -20.38 -19.07
C ALA A 159 -41.35 -21.76 -18.51
N THR A 160 -40.57 -22.79 -18.85
CA THR A 160 -40.78 -24.16 -18.33
C THR A 160 -40.48 -24.23 -16.82
N LEU A 161 -39.38 -23.62 -16.36
CA LEU A 161 -39.02 -23.54 -14.94
C LEU A 161 -40.06 -22.77 -14.13
N GLU A 162 -40.54 -21.63 -14.63
CA GLU A 162 -41.56 -20.79 -13.99
C GLU A 162 -42.92 -21.49 -13.88
N ALA A 163 -43.22 -22.43 -14.78
CA ALA A 163 -44.47 -23.20 -14.75
C ALA A 163 -44.46 -24.37 -13.74
N GLN A 164 -43.32 -24.70 -13.13
CA GLN A 164 -43.23 -25.76 -12.13
C GLN A 164 -43.86 -25.35 -10.79
N ALA A 165 -44.33 -26.33 -10.02
CA ALA A 165 -44.82 -26.10 -8.67
C ALA A 165 -43.70 -25.61 -7.73
N ASP A 166 -42.48 -26.12 -7.93
CA ASP A 166 -41.24 -25.62 -7.34
C ASP A 166 -40.31 -25.19 -8.49
N PRO A 167 -40.12 -23.88 -8.73
CA PRO A 167 -39.27 -23.36 -9.80
C PRO A 167 -37.79 -23.75 -9.68
N THR A 168 -37.36 -24.26 -8.52
CA THR A 168 -35.97 -24.63 -8.23
C THR A 168 -35.73 -26.13 -8.26
N GLN A 169 -36.77 -26.91 -8.53
CA GLN A 169 -36.66 -28.36 -8.62
C GLN A 169 -35.98 -28.78 -9.93
N GLY A 170 -34.96 -29.64 -9.81
CA GLY A 170 -34.30 -30.24 -10.98
C GLY A 170 -33.52 -29.25 -11.86
N VAL A 171 -33.10 -28.10 -11.33
CA VAL A 171 -32.43 -27.02 -12.10
C VAL A 171 -31.27 -27.51 -12.96
N SER A 172 -30.50 -28.50 -12.48
CA SER A 172 -29.40 -29.10 -13.22
C SER A 172 -29.80 -29.78 -14.53
N ASP A 173 -31.08 -30.15 -14.67
CA ASP A 173 -31.56 -30.98 -15.77
C ASP A 173 -31.99 -30.15 -17.00
N PHE A 174 -32.11 -28.82 -16.83
CA PHE A 174 -32.57 -27.89 -17.86
C PHE A 174 -31.44 -27.21 -18.64
N GLY A 175 -30.19 -27.33 -18.18
CA GLY A 175 -29.04 -26.63 -18.75
C GLY A 175 -27.99 -27.54 -19.36
N ASP A 176 -26.95 -26.91 -19.90
CA ASP A 176 -25.73 -27.59 -20.31
C ASP A 176 -24.77 -27.75 -19.13
N PRO A 177 -23.84 -28.73 -19.17
CA PRO A 177 -22.82 -28.88 -18.14
C PRO A 177 -22.01 -27.60 -17.95
N PHE A 178 -21.99 -27.09 -16.73
CA PHE A 178 -21.16 -25.95 -16.34
C PHE A 178 -19.95 -26.43 -15.54
N MET A 179 -18.79 -25.84 -15.79
CA MET A 179 -17.53 -26.27 -15.16
C MET A 179 -17.42 -25.90 -13.67
N LEU A 180 -18.24 -24.95 -13.19
CA LEU A 180 -18.29 -24.53 -11.79
C LEU A 180 -19.61 -24.96 -11.12
N GLN A 181 -19.91 -24.41 -9.94
CA GLN A 181 -21.15 -24.69 -9.23
C GLN A 181 -22.36 -24.07 -9.96
N SER A 182 -23.55 -24.63 -9.74
CA SER A 182 -24.83 -24.06 -10.18
C SER A 182 -25.60 -23.34 -9.06
N TYR A 183 -25.09 -23.39 -7.81
CA TYR A 183 -25.65 -22.73 -6.64
C TYR A 183 -24.55 -21.96 -5.90
N TYR A 184 -24.81 -20.70 -5.58
CA TYR A 184 -23.89 -19.78 -4.93
C TYR A 184 -24.58 -19.13 -3.72
N PRO A 185 -24.22 -19.52 -2.49
CA PRO A 185 -24.75 -18.89 -1.28
C PRO A 185 -24.01 -17.59 -0.93
N GLU A 186 -24.77 -16.60 -0.47
CA GLU A 186 -24.30 -15.40 0.27
C GLU A 186 -23.15 -14.63 -0.39
N ARG A 187 -23.19 -14.46 -1.72
CA ARG A 187 -22.13 -13.80 -2.49
C ARG A 187 -22.38 -12.31 -2.66
N THR A 188 -21.33 -11.54 -2.49
CA THR A 188 -21.32 -10.11 -2.83
C THR A 188 -21.22 -9.89 -4.35
N GLU A 189 -21.65 -8.73 -4.83
CA GLU A 189 -21.51 -8.35 -6.25
C GLU A 189 -20.07 -8.53 -6.76
N ALA A 190 -19.08 -8.11 -5.98
CA ALA A 190 -17.67 -8.21 -6.33
C ALA A 190 -17.18 -9.66 -6.47
N GLU A 191 -17.66 -10.57 -5.60
CA GLU A 191 -17.34 -12.00 -5.71
C GLU A 191 -17.98 -12.63 -6.93
N ILE A 192 -19.23 -12.28 -7.24
CA ILE A 192 -19.94 -12.74 -8.44
C ILE A 192 -19.20 -12.23 -9.69
N ALA A 193 -18.81 -10.95 -9.70
CA ALA A 193 -18.07 -10.34 -10.79
C ALA A 193 -16.71 -11.00 -11.03
N LYS A 194 -16.04 -11.45 -9.97
CA LYS A 194 -14.76 -12.19 -10.08
C LYS A 194 -14.95 -13.55 -10.75
N LEU A 195 -16.11 -14.19 -10.56
CA LEU A 195 -16.39 -15.52 -11.11
C LEU A 195 -16.91 -15.45 -12.55
N PHE A 196 -17.87 -14.55 -12.82
CA PHE A 196 -18.64 -14.51 -14.08
C PHE A 196 -18.35 -13.28 -14.96
N GLY A 197 -17.63 -12.29 -14.43
CA GLY A 197 -17.37 -11.01 -15.10
C GLY A 197 -18.19 -9.86 -14.50
N ARG A 198 -17.66 -8.63 -14.66
CA ARG A 198 -18.21 -7.41 -14.06
C ARG A 198 -19.69 -7.18 -14.40
N ASP A 199 -20.03 -7.27 -15.69
CA ASP A 199 -21.39 -6.99 -16.16
C ASP A 199 -22.41 -8.00 -15.62
N PHE A 200 -22.00 -9.26 -15.47
CA PHE A 200 -22.83 -10.28 -14.83
C PHE A 200 -23.07 -9.93 -13.37
N GLY A 201 -22.00 -9.65 -12.59
CA GLY A 201 -22.13 -9.26 -11.19
C GLY A 201 -23.09 -8.09 -10.98
N ALA A 202 -22.88 -6.99 -11.72
CA ALA A 202 -23.75 -5.82 -11.68
C ALA A 202 -25.21 -6.17 -12.01
N ARG A 203 -25.44 -7.02 -13.03
CA ARG A 203 -26.79 -7.42 -13.40
C ARG A 203 -27.48 -8.23 -12.32
N ILE A 204 -26.78 -9.13 -11.64
CA ILE A 204 -27.33 -9.96 -10.56
C ILE A 204 -27.74 -9.09 -9.36
N ALA A 205 -26.97 -8.05 -9.05
CA ALA A 205 -27.25 -7.12 -7.96
C ALA A 205 -28.57 -6.33 -8.13
N GLU A 206 -29.07 -6.20 -9.37
CA GLU A 206 -30.34 -5.52 -9.68
C GLU A 206 -31.55 -6.45 -9.69
N LEU A 207 -31.36 -7.77 -9.56
CA LEU A 207 -32.44 -8.75 -9.66
C LEU A 207 -33.28 -8.81 -8.38
N GLY A 208 -34.56 -9.14 -8.54
CA GLY A 208 -35.45 -9.39 -7.40
C GLY A 208 -35.43 -10.85 -6.94
N GLU A 209 -35.64 -11.08 -5.66
CA GLU A 209 -35.75 -12.43 -5.09
C GLU A 209 -37.01 -13.20 -5.54
N GLY A 210 -36.95 -14.53 -5.42
CA GLY A 210 -38.10 -15.43 -5.56
C GLY A 210 -38.57 -15.69 -6.99
N ARG A 211 -37.74 -15.42 -8.00
CA ARG A 211 -38.09 -15.68 -9.40
C ARG A 211 -36.87 -15.92 -10.29
N TRP A 212 -37.13 -16.53 -11.45
CA TRP A 212 -36.16 -16.64 -12.53
C TRP A 212 -35.97 -15.32 -13.27
N HIS A 213 -34.75 -15.07 -13.69
CA HIS A 213 -34.32 -13.94 -14.49
C HIS A 213 -33.41 -14.41 -15.63
N GLY A 214 -33.20 -13.52 -16.58
CA GLY A 214 -32.36 -13.75 -17.74
C GLY A 214 -33.16 -13.87 -19.04
N PRO A 215 -32.49 -14.13 -20.17
CA PRO A 215 -31.06 -14.47 -20.26
C PRO A 215 -30.13 -13.36 -19.75
N VAL A 216 -29.14 -13.74 -18.95
CA VAL A 216 -28.04 -12.89 -18.45
C VAL A 216 -26.73 -13.40 -19.05
N LEU A 217 -25.91 -12.51 -19.59
CA LEU A 217 -24.66 -12.88 -20.27
C LEU A 217 -23.47 -12.79 -19.32
N SER A 218 -22.60 -13.79 -19.37
CA SER A 218 -21.30 -13.81 -18.69
C SER A 218 -20.17 -14.04 -19.68
N GLY A 219 -18.92 -14.02 -19.20
CA GLY A 219 -17.77 -14.44 -20.00
C GLY A 219 -17.81 -15.90 -20.48
N TYR A 220 -18.66 -16.75 -19.88
CA TYR A 220 -18.82 -18.15 -20.27
C TYR A 220 -19.97 -18.39 -21.26
N GLY A 221 -20.97 -17.51 -21.32
CA GLY A 221 -22.15 -17.73 -22.15
C GLY A 221 -23.43 -17.19 -21.54
N VAL A 222 -24.54 -17.89 -21.77
CA VAL A 222 -25.89 -17.47 -21.39
C VAL A 222 -26.33 -18.14 -20.10
N HIS A 223 -26.94 -17.38 -19.19
CA HIS A 223 -27.42 -17.88 -17.91
C HIS A 223 -28.88 -17.48 -17.67
N LEU A 224 -29.65 -18.41 -17.13
CA LEU A 224 -30.87 -18.10 -16.39
C LEU A 224 -30.55 -18.14 -14.92
N VAL A 225 -31.05 -17.19 -14.14
CA VAL A 225 -30.68 -17.04 -12.74
C VAL A 225 -31.93 -17.00 -11.87
N TYR A 226 -31.97 -17.85 -10.86
CA TYR A 226 -32.97 -17.79 -9.80
C TYR A 226 -32.34 -17.18 -8.55
N VAL A 227 -32.86 -16.05 -8.11
CA VAL A 227 -32.41 -15.43 -6.86
C VAL A 227 -33.25 -15.99 -5.72
N HIS A 228 -32.61 -16.75 -4.83
CA HIS A 228 -33.28 -17.34 -3.66
C HIS A 228 -33.49 -16.32 -2.56
N GLU A 229 -32.47 -15.53 -2.27
CA GLU A 229 -32.45 -14.60 -1.13
C GLU A 229 -31.51 -13.43 -1.42
N ILE A 230 -31.93 -12.24 -0.99
CA ILE A 230 -31.10 -11.04 -0.98
C ILE A 230 -30.99 -10.54 0.46
N GLN A 231 -29.83 -10.72 1.07
CA GLN A 231 -29.52 -10.14 2.36
C GLN A 231 -28.98 -8.72 2.16
N SER A 232 -29.83 -7.73 2.45
CA SER A 232 -29.47 -6.31 2.36
C SER A 232 -28.96 -5.79 3.69
N PHE A 233 -27.89 -5.01 3.67
CA PHE A 233 -27.35 -4.36 4.86
C PHE A 233 -27.77 -2.89 4.91
N PRO A 234 -28.12 -2.36 6.10
CA PRO A 234 -28.54 -0.98 6.25
C PRO A 234 -27.43 -0.02 5.82
N GLN A 235 -27.83 1.16 5.37
CA GLN A 235 -26.87 2.21 5.04
C GLN A 235 -26.10 2.61 6.30
N PRO A 236 -24.76 2.74 6.22
CA PRO A 236 -23.98 3.17 7.38
C PRO A 236 -24.41 4.57 7.79
N THR A 237 -24.41 4.83 9.09
CA THR A 237 -24.57 6.18 9.63
C THR A 237 -23.24 6.67 10.17
N PHE A 238 -23.02 7.98 10.13
CA PHE A 238 -21.78 8.57 10.64
C PHE A 238 -21.54 8.19 12.11
N GLY A 239 -22.59 8.14 12.94
CA GLY A 239 -22.51 7.79 14.35
C GLY A 239 -21.92 6.40 14.60
N ASP A 240 -22.26 5.42 13.77
CA ASP A 240 -21.79 4.03 13.92
C ASP A 240 -20.30 3.89 13.59
N PHE A 241 -19.77 4.76 12.71
CA PHE A 241 -18.42 4.66 12.16
C PHE A 241 -17.51 5.82 12.57
N ARG A 242 -17.93 6.70 13.48
CA ARG A 242 -17.22 7.96 13.79
C ARG A 242 -15.73 7.78 14.10
N GLU A 243 -15.37 6.81 14.94
CA GLU A 243 -13.95 6.58 15.29
C GLU A 243 -13.15 6.02 14.12
N GLN A 244 -13.74 5.10 13.34
CA GLN A 244 -13.08 4.59 12.13
C GLN A 244 -12.90 5.70 11.08
N VAL A 245 -13.92 6.53 10.87
CA VAL A 245 -13.86 7.70 9.98
C VAL A 245 -12.76 8.66 10.41
N LYS A 246 -12.60 8.89 11.71
CA LYS A 246 -11.54 9.74 12.24
C LYS A 246 -10.15 9.17 11.96
N ASP A 247 -9.95 7.88 12.15
CA ASP A 247 -8.67 7.22 11.87
C ASP A 247 -8.35 7.26 10.37
N ASP A 248 -9.33 6.94 9.52
CA ASP A 248 -9.21 6.97 8.07
C ASP A 248 -8.93 8.39 7.55
N TRP A 249 -9.66 9.39 8.05
CA TRP A 249 -9.43 10.79 7.71
C TRP A 249 -8.03 11.24 8.13
N THR A 250 -7.57 10.84 9.31
CA THR A 250 -6.24 11.20 9.82
C THR A 250 -5.15 10.60 8.94
N ALA A 251 -5.30 9.33 8.55
CA ALA A 251 -4.38 8.66 7.64
C ALA A 251 -4.37 9.33 6.25
N ALA A 252 -5.55 9.63 5.70
CA ALA A 252 -5.67 10.32 4.41
C ALA A 252 -5.04 11.73 4.45
N LYS A 253 -5.29 12.49 5.53
CA LYS A 253 -4.74 13.83 5.69
C LYS A 253 -3.22 13.82 5.85
N ARG A 254 -2.68 12.80 6.54
CA ARG A 254 -1.23 12.61 6.64
C ARG A 254 -0.60 12.33 5.28
N GLN A 255 -1.21 11.46 4.48
CA GLN A 255 -0.75 11.17 3.13
C GLN A 255 -0.75 12.44 2.25
N GLU A 256 -1.81 13.24 2.31
CA GLU A 256 -1.91 14.51 1.59
C GLU A 256 -0.74 15.46 1.96
N LEU A 257 -0.47 15.64 3.26
CA LEU A 257 0.63 16.50 3.73
C LEU A 257 2.01 15.99 3.31
N ASN A 258 2.20 14.66 3.27
CA ASN A 258 3.44 14.05 2.78
C ASN A 258 3.65 14.33 1.30
N ASP A 259 2.61 14.16 0.49
CA ASP A 259 2.66 14.40 -0.96
C ASP A 259 2.93 15.89 -1.27
N GLU A 260 2.33 16.81 -0.50
CA GLU A 260 2.64 18.24 -0.56
C GLU A 260 4.09 18.56 -0.17
N TYR A 261 4.64 17.87 0.84
CA TYR A 261 6.03 18.04 1.23
C TYR A 261 6.98 17.58 0.12
N VAL A 262 6.73 16.41 -0.48
CA VAL A 262 7.52 15.90 -1.61
C VAL A 262 7.43 16.86 -2.79
N THR A 263 6.24 17.38 -3.09
CA THR A 263 6.04 18.38 -4.15
C THR A 263 6.89 19.62 -3.91
N ARG A 264 6.92 20.16 -2.68
CA ARG A 264 7.79 21.29 -2.30
C ARG A 264 9.28 20.95 -2.37
N LEU A 265 9.66 19.69 -2.14
CA LEU A 265 11.04 19.27 -2.35
C LEU A 265 11.39 19.27 -3.84
N LEU A 266 10.50 18.80 -4.71
CA LEU A 266 10.71 18.78 -6.16
C LEU A 266 10.98 20.18 -6.73
N GLU A 267 10.34 21.22 -6.19
CA GLU A 267 10.60 22.62 -6.59
C GLU A 267 12.06 23.07 -6.40
N LYS A 268 12.84 22.37 -5.57
CA LYS A 268 14.27 22.65 -5.36
C LYS A 268 15.17 22.03 -6.43
N TYR A 269 14.62 21.19 -7.32
CA TYR A 269 15.37 20.45 -8.31
C TYR A 269 14.87 20.76 -9.72
N GLU A 270 15.80 20.91 -10.66
CA GLU A 270 15.48 20.85 -12.08
C GLU A 270 15.50 19.38 -12.52
N VAL A 271 14.37 18.88 -13.02
CA VAL A 271 14.25 17.49 -13.49
C VAL A 271 14.41 17.45 -15.00
N VAL A 272 15.57 16.99 -15.46
CA VAL A 272 15.85 16.75 -16.87
C VAL A 272 15.78 15.24 -17.13
N ILE A 273 14.92 14.83 -18.08
CA ILE A 273 14.80 13.44 -18.52
C ILE A 273 15.47 13.33 -19.88
N GLU A 274 16.57 12.60 -19.94
CA GLU A 274 17.26 12.29 -21.19
C GLU A 274 16.73 10.96 -21.75
N GLU A 275 16.29 10.96 -23.01
CA GLU A 275 15.93 9.72 -23.70
C GLU A 275 17.19 8.98 -24.17
N PRO A 276 17.20 7.63 -24.15
CA PRO A 276 18.32 6.87 -24.67
C PRO A 276 18.48 7.08 -26.19
N ALA A 277 19.74 7.20 -26.63
CA ALA A 277 20.13 7.34 -28.04
C ALA A 277 19.90 6.06 -28.87
#